data_AF-A0AAW9SG73-F1
#
_entry.id   AF-A0AAW9SG73-F1
#
_cell.length_a   1.000
_cell.length_b   1.000
_cell.length_c   1.000
_cell.angle_alpha   90.00
_cell.angle_beta   90.00
_cell.angle_gamma   90.00
#
_symmetry.space_group_name_H-M   'P 1'
#
loop_
_entity.id
_entity.type
_entity.pdbx_description
1 polymer ?
#
loop_
_entity_poly.entity_id
_entity_poly.type
_entity_poly.pdbx_seq_one_letter_code
_entity_poly.pdbx_strand_id
1 'polypeptide(L)'
;MILELEKLLDIDYEEFSKNRNKKFEKHFYSEPNEKSFSVFLKGDEYQFIDEKIASIEFRNFKNLKRKYNFKIKKSLEGNLAYLTKNKIEWTIFQKYSYDQYLVIKVSNTIYYEYEYEENKFNLNLIRVSNSE
;
A
#
# COMPACT_ATOMS: atom_id res chain seq x y z
N MET A 1 -12.71 -3.60 5.39
CA MET A 1 -11.36 -3.34 5.89
C MET A 1 -10.28 -3.71 4.87
N ILE A 2 -9.96 -4.99 4.62
CA ILE A 2 -9.08 -5.39 3.48
C ILE A 2 -9.78 -5.08 2.14
N LEU A 3 -11.00 -5.57 1.97
CA LEU A 3 -11.86 -5.29 0.81
C LEU A 3 -12.17 -3.79 0.58
N GLU A 4 -11.91 -2.91 1.56
CA GLU A 4 -12.15 -1.46 1.39
C GLU A 4 -10.94 -0.77 0.77
N LEU A 5 -9.73 -1.26 1.04
CA LEU A 5 -8.53 -0.74 0.40
C LEU A 5 -8.44 -1.23 -1.05
N GLU A 6 -8.84 -2.47 -1.32
CA GLU A 6 -8.84 -3.03 -2.67
C GLU A 6 -9.78 -2.26 -3.61
N LYS A 7 -10.89 -1.72 -3.09
CA LYS A 7 -11.82 -0.85 -3.84
C LYS A 7 -11.22 0.49 -4.27
N LEU A 8 -10.04 0.86 -3.76
CA LEU A 8 -9.36 2.08 -4.19
C LEU A 8 -8.60 1.88 -5.50
N LEU A 9 -8.31 0.64 -5.86
CA LEU A 9 -7.71 0.29 -7.15
C LEU A 9 -8.70 0.54 -8.27
N ASP A 10 -8.18 0.75 -9.47
CA ASP A 10 -8.92 0.99 -10.71
C ASP A 10 -9.79 2.25 -10.74
N ILE A 11 -9.76 3.08 -9.68
CA ILE A 11 -10.37 4.41 -9.70
C ILE A 11 -9.61 5.32 -10.67
N ASP A 12 -10.35 5.95 -11.57
CA ASP A 12 -9.82 6.91 -12.55
C ASP A 12 -9.33 8.20 -11.89
N TYR A 13 -8.27 8.82 -12.44
CA TYR A 13 -7.69 10.06 -11.90
C TYR A 13 -8.70 11.21 -11.82
N GLU A 14 -9.59 11.31 -12.80
CA GLU A 14 -10.66 12.31 -12.76
C GLU A 14 -11.61 12.08 -11.59
N GLU A 15 -12.04 10.84 -11.36
CA GLU A 15 -12.91 10.48 -10.25
C GLU A 15 -12.18 10.69 -8.91
N PHE A 16 -10.93 10.26 -8.82
CA PHE A 16 -10.06 10.47 -7.66
C PHE A 16 -9.96 11.95 -7.29
N SER A 17 -9.81 12.82 -8.29
CA SER A 17 -9.72 14.28 -8.15
C SER A 17 -11.06 14.91 -7.75
N LYS A 18 -12.17 14.50 -8.40
CA LYS A 18 -13.53 14.96 -8.08
C LYS A 18 -13.92 14.60 -6.64
N ASN A 19 -13.67 13.36 -6.22
CA ASN A 19 -13.96 12.88 -4.86
C ASN A 19 -13.19 13.64 -3.76
N ARG A 20 -12.14 14.38 -4.13
CA ARG A 20 -11.32 15.19 -3.21
C ARG A 20 -11.49 16.69 -3.46
N ASN A 21 -12.38 17.08 -4.37
CA ASN A 21 -12.63 18.45 -4.80
C ASN A 21 -11.33 19.23 -5.06
N LYS A 22 -10.34 18.60 -5.70
CA LYS A 22 -9.02 19.16 -5.92
C LYS A 22 -8.33 18.48 -7.10
N LYS A 23 -7.59 19.25 -7.92
CA LYS A 23 -6.62 18.73 -8.90
C LYS A 23 -5.27 18.51 -8.23
N PHE A 24 -4.62 17.40 -8.55
CA PHE A 24 -3.34 17.01 -7.97
C PHE A 24 -2.22 17.14 -9.00
N GLU A 25 -1.03 17.50 -8.53
CA GLU A 25 0.18 17.44 -9.34
C GLU A 25 0.49 15.99 -9.71
N LYS A 26 0.76 15.74 -10.99
CA LYS A 26 1.16 14.44 -11.52
C LYS A 26 2.67 14.39 -11.59
N HIS A 27 3.28 13.39 -10.95
CA HIS A 27 4.71 13.13 -11.03
C HIS A 27 4.96 11.95 -11.97
N PHE A 28 5.40 12.22 -13.19
CA PHE A 28 5.61 11.20 -14.20
C PHE A 28 6.93 10.45 -13.96
N TYR A 29 6.92 9.14 -14.20
CA TYR A 29 8.16 8.37 -14.25
C TYR A 29 8.85 8.62 -15.60
N SER A 30 10.18 8.51 -15.61
CA SER A 30 10.99 8.64 -16.84
C SER A 30 10.56 7.63 -17.92
N GLU A 31 10.85 7.96 -19.18
CA GLU A 31 10.58 7.08 -20.33
C GLU A 31 11.02 5.63 -20.10
N PRO A 32 10.27 4.63 -20.61
CA PRO A 32 9.24 4.73 -21.67
C PRO A 32 7.79 4.89 -21.17
N ASN A 33 7.57 5.13 -19.88
CA ASN A 33 6.23 5.03 -19.27
C ASN A 33 5.51 6.38 -19.15
N GLU A 34 5.35 7.13 -20.25
CA GLU A 34 4.60 8.41 -20.27
C GLU A 34 3.15 8.27 -19.75
N LYS A 35 2.62 7.04 -19.71
CA LYS A 35 1.28 6.71 -19.21
C LYS A 35 1.22 6.42 -17.71
N SER A 36 2.35 6.46 -17.01
CA SER A 36 2.43 6.19 -15.57
C SER A 36 2.85 7.43 -14.80
N PHE A 37 2.08 7.76 -13.77
CA PHE A 37 2.39 8.89 -12.89
C PHE A 37 1.97 8.60 -11.46
N SER A 38 2.57 9.31 -10.52
CA SER A 38 2.20 9.27 -9.11
C SER A 38 1.58 10.57 -8.65
N VAL A 39 0.65 10.45 -7.71
CA VAL A 39 0.11 11.55 -6.93
C VAL A 39 0.44 11.31 -5.47
N PHE A 40 1.11 12.29 -4.84
CA PHE A 40 1.44 12.22 -3.41
C PHE A 40 0.40 13.00 -2.59
N LEU A 41 -0.20 12.32 -1.61
CA LEU A 41 -1.22 12.91 -0.75
C LEU A 41 -1.02 12.47 0.70
N LYS A 42 -0.75 13.44 1.59
CA LYS A 42 -0.64 13.22 3.04
C LYS A 42 0.40 12.14 3.45
N GLY A 43 1.45 11.99 2.65
CA GLY A 43 2.50 11.00 2.85
C GLY A 43 2.19 9.62 2.27
N ASP A 44 1.07 9.48 1.55
CA ASP A 44 0.74 8.29 0.78
C ASP A 44 0.99 8.57 -0.71
N GLU A 45 1.41 7.56 -1.46
CA GLU A 45 1.61 7.64 -2.92
C GLU A 45 0.52 6.84 -3.63
N TYR A 46 -0.11 7.45 -4.64
CA TYR A 46 -1.11 6.81 -5.49
C TYR A 46 -0.53 6.74 -6.89
N GLN A 47 -0.15 5.55 -7.32
CA GLN A 47 0.40 5.30 -8.63
C GLN A 47 -0.72 5.00 -9.62
N PHE A 48 -0.72 5.76 -10.73
CA PHE A 48 -1.65 5.62 -11.83
C PHE A 48 -0.96 5.02 -13.04
N ILE A 49 -1.64 4.09 -13.72
CA ILE A 49 -1.27 3.54 -15.02
C ILE A 49 -2.51 3.63 -15.89
N ASP A 50 -2.39 4.19 -17.09
CA ASP A 50 -3.53 4.44 -17.98
C ASP A 50 -4.66 5.21 -17.26
N GLU A 51 -4.29 6.25 -16.51
CA GLU A 51 -5.18 7.11 -15.69
C GLU A 51 -5.91 6.40 -14.53
N LYS A 52 -5.62 5.12 -14.24
CA LYS A 52 -6.25 4.37 -13.14
C LYS A 52 -5.28 4.02 -12.04
N ILE A 53 -5.75 4.01 -10.79
CA ILE A 53 -4.92 3.61 -9.65
C ILE A 53 -4.53 2.13 -9.79
N ALA A 54 -3.25 1.88 -10.06
CA ALA A 54 -2.68 0.54 -10.14
C ALA A 54 -2.08 0.10 -8.79
N SER A 55 -1.54 1.05 -8.03
CA SER A 55 -0.91 0.79 -6.74
C SER A 55 -1.07 1.98 -5.80
N ILE A 56 -1.14 1.71 -4.50
CA ILE A 56 -1.14 2.71 -3.43
C ILE A 56 -0.13 2.30 -2.37
N GLU A 57 0.78 3.21 -2.04
CA GLU A 57 1.74 3.05 -0.95
C GLU A 57 1.33 3.91 0.25
N PHE A 58 1.00 3.24 1.35
CA PHE A 58 0.64 3.89 2.60
C PHE A 58 1.82 3.88 3.58
N ARG A 59 2.47 5.02 3.73
CA ARG A 59 3.51 5.26 4.75
C ARG A 59 2.94 5.95 5.98
N ASN A 60 1.78 6.63 5.85
CA ASN A 60 1.10 7.28 6.96
C ASN A 60 0.04 6.37 7.62
N PHE A 61 0.48 5.43 8.47
CA PHE A 61 -0.44 4.48 9.12
C PHE A 61 -1.50 5.12 10.03
N LYS A 62 -1.28 6.36 10.52
CA LYS A 62 -2.30 7.08 11.29
C LYS A 62 -3.51 7.40 10.40
N ASN A 63 -3.26 7.81 9.17
CA ASN A 63 -4.32 8.09 8.19
C ASN A 63 -5.09 6.80 7.83
N LEU A 64 -4.35 5.71 7.60
CA LEU A 64 -4.96 4.42 7.27
C LEU A 64 -5.90 3.90 8.38
N LYS A 65 -5.44 3.98 9.63
CA LYS A 65 -6.24 3.61 10.81
C LYS A 65 -7.51 4.45 10.93
N ARG A 66 -7.42 5.76 10.70
CA ARG A 66 -8.55 6.69 10.87
C ARG A 66 -9.57 6.59 9.74
N LYS A 67 -9.09 6.54 8.49
CA LYS A 67 -9.96 6.64 7.31
C LYS A 67 -10.57 5.29 6.91
N TYR A 68 -9.83 4.20 7.08
CA TYR A 68 -10.24 2.88 6.62
C TYR A 68 -10.39 1.87 7.77
N ASN A 69 -10.37 2.35 9.02
CA ASN A 69 -10.43 1.53 10.23
C ASN A 69 -9.42 0.37 10.24
N PHE A 70 -8.30 0.54 9.54
CA PHE A 70 -7.40 -0.58 9.21
C PHE A 70 -6.57 -0.98 10.43
N LYS A 71 -6.69 -2.24 10.88
CA LYS A 71 -6.05 -2.73 12.11
C LYS A 71 -4.60 -3.14 11.86
N ILE A 72 -3.67 -2.30 12.32
CA ILE A 72 -2.22 -2.49 12.14
C ILE A 72 -1.48 -2.39 13.47
N LYS A 73 -0.56 -3.32 13.70
CA LYS A 73 0.47 -3.26 14.74
C LYS A 73 1.80 -2.78 14.14
N LYS A 74 2.68 -2.20 14.96
CA LYS A 74 4.00 -1.77 14.47
C LYS A 74 4.96 -2.96 14.26
N SER A 75 4.94 -3.92 15.18
CA SER A 75 5.81 -5.10 15.10
C SER A 75 5.26 -6.16 14.15
N LEU A 76 6.18 -6.94 13.57
CA LEU A 76 5.87 -8.10 12.74
C LEU A 76 5.02 -9.12 13.51
N GLU A 77 5.47 -9.53 14.70
CA GLU A 77 4.81 -10.55 15.53
C GLU A 77 3.39 -10.14 15.89
N GLY A 78 3.19 -8.85 16.18
CA GLY A 78 1.87 -8.30 16.51
C GLY A 78 0.91 -8.36 15.32
N ASN A 79 1.39 -8.14 14.11
CA ASN A 79 0.59 -8.26 12.90
C ASN A 79 0.32 -9.73 12.57
N LEU A 80 1.33 -10.59 12.57
CA LEU A 80 1.16 -12.02 12.29
C LEU A 80 0.19 -12.70 13.27
N ALA A 81 0.31 -12.40 14.56
CA ALA A 81 -0.62 -12.90 15.58
C ALA A 81 -2.06 -12.42 15.31
N TYR A 82 -2.25 -11.16 14.88
CA TYR A 82 -3.56 -10.64 14.50
C TYR A 82 -4.12 -11.37 13.28
N LEU A 83 -3.33 -11.53 12.20
CA LEU A 83 -3.76 -12.19 10.97
C LEU A 83 -4.17 -13.64 11.24
N THR A 84 -3.31 -14.40 11.93
CA THR A 84 -3.58 -15.79 12.30
C THR A 84 -4.81 -15.93 13.19
N LYS A 85 -4.96 -15.08 14.22
CA LYS A 85 -6.14 -15.10 15.11
C LYS A 85 -7.46 -14.87 14.36
N ASN A 86 -7.44 -14.06 13.31
CA ASN A 86 -8.62 -13.73 12.51
C ASN A 86 -8.77 -14.62 11.27
N LYS A 87 -7.96 -15.69 11.14
CA LYS A 87 -7.95 -16.60 9.99
C LYS A 87 -7.75 -15.87 8.65
N ILE A 88 -6.93 -14.82 8.65
CA ILE A 88 -6.52 -14.13 7.44
C ILE A 88 -5.26 -14.84 6.93
N GLU A 89 -5.32 -15.37 5.72
CA GLU A 89 -4.17 -16.04 5.10
C GLU A 89 -3.05 -15.03 4.86
N TRP A 90 -1.81 -15.47 5.08
CA TRP A 90 -0.64 -14.67 4.79
C TRP A 90 0.53 -15.56 4.40
N THR A 91 1.40 -15.03 3.54
CA THR A 91 2.60 -15.71 3.07
C THR A 91 3.76 -14.72 2.98
N ILE A 92 4.99 -15.22 3.05
CA ILE A 92 6.17 -14.40 2.76
C ILE A 92 6.27 -14.23 1.25
N PHE A 93 6.36 -12.98 0.78
CA PHE A 93 6.53 -12.68 -0.62
C PHE A 93 8.02 -12.52 -0.95
N GLN A 94 8.63 -13.61 -1.40
CA GLN A 94 10.08 -13.70 -1.58
C GLN A 94 10.64 -12.70 -2.59
N LYS A 95 9.88 -12.38 -3.66
CA LYS A 95 10.32 -11.47 -4.73
C LYS A 95 10.79 -10.10 -4.21
N TYR A 96 10.17 -9.60 -3.15
CA TYR A 96 10.50 -8.32 -2.52
C TYR A 96 11.05 -8.45 -1.10
N SER A 97 11.44 -9.66 -0.69
CA SER A 97 12.11 -9.90 0.58
C SER A 97 13.61 -10.09 0.35
N TYR A 98 14.41 -9.07 0.63
CA TYR A 98 15.86 -9.06 0.42
C TYR A 98 16.56 -8.19 1.48
N ASP A 99 17.81 -8.51 1.78
CA ASP A 99 18.66 -7.82 2.76
C ASP A 99 17.97 -7.53 4.09
N GLN A 100 17.48 -6.30 4.27
CA GLN A 100 16.83 -5.78 5.47
C GLN A 100 15.31 -5.72 5.35
N TYR A 101 14.73 -6.16 4.24
CA TYR A 101 13.29 -6.09 3.99
C TYR A 101 12.63 -7.45 4.02
N LEU A 102 11.46 -7.49 4.65
CA LEU A 102 10.56 -8.65 4.66
C LEU A 102 9.18 -8.21 4.19
N VAL A 103 8.67 -8.85 3.14
CA VAL A 103 7.32 -8.58 2.64
C VAL A 103 6.39 -9.74 2.99
N ILE A 104 5.29 -9.42 3.66
CA ILE A 104 4.19 -10.33 3.95
C ILE A 104 3.02 -10.01 3.04
N LYS A 105 2.64 -10.96 2.18
CA LYS A 105 1.43 -10.89 1.36
C LYS A 105 0.24 -11.35 2.20
N VAL A 106 -0.75 -10.49 2.39
CA VAL A 106 -1.94 -10.70 3.26
C VAL A 106 -3.22 -10.92 2.44
N SER A 107 -3.23 -10.50 1.18
CA SER A 107 -4.23 -10.87 0.18
C SER A 107 -3.57 -10.89 -1.20
N ASN A 108 -4.32 -11.11 -2.27
CA ASN A 108 -3.79 -11.02 -3.62
C ASN A 108 -3.21 -9.64 -3.95
N THR A 109 -3.64 -8.59 -3.24
CA THR A 109 -3.28 -7.21 -3.55
C THR A 109 -2.64 -6.46 -2.39
N ILE A 110 -2.69 -6.98 -1.16
CA ILE A 110 -2.17 -6.29 0.03
C ILE A 110 -0.83 -6.90 0.48
N TYR A 111 0.16 -6.02 0.59
CA TYR A 111 1.52 -6.35 0.99
C TYR A 111 1.93 -5.49 2.18
N TYR A 112 2.44 -6.13 3.23
CA TYR A 112 3.03 -5.46 4.38
C TYR A 112 4.54 -5.58 4.25
N GLU A 113 5.20 -4.44 4.09
CA GLU A 113 6.64 -4.36 3.96
C GLU A 113 7.26 -3.90 5.28
N TYR A 114 8.12 -4.75 5.81
CA TYR A 114 8.85 -4.54 7.03
C TYR A 114 10.31 -4.26 6.71
N GLU A 115 10.89 -3.34 7.45
CA GLU A 115 12.31 -3.01 7.42
C GLU A 115 12.95 -3.44 8.74
N TYR A 116 14.11 -4.07 8.65
CA TYR A 116 14.88 -4.55 9.78
C TYR A 116 15.78 -3.42 10.29
N GLU A 117 15.35 -2.77 11.36
CA GLU A 117 16.08 -1.68 12.00
C GLU A 117 16.17 -1.94 13.51
N GLU A 118 17.30 -1.59 14.12
CA GLU A 118 17.51 -1.72 15.57
C GLU A 118 17.20 -3.13 16.13
N ASN A 119 17.60 -4.18 15.40
CA ASN A 119 17.39 -5.59 15.73
C ASN A 119 15.93 -6.08 15.73
N LYS A 120 15.03 -5.41 15.00
CA LYS A 120 13.60 -5.76 14.95
C LYS A 120 12.99 -5.36 13.61
N PHE A 121 12.02 -6.15 13.13
CA PHE A 121 11.24 -5.81 11.95
C PHE A 121 10.17 -4.79 12.30
N ASN A 122 10.29 -3.59 11.72
CA ASN A 122 9.33 -2.51 11.85
C ASN A 122 8.52 -2.40 10.57
N LEU A 123 7.19 -2.30 10.68
CA LEU A 123 6.37 -2.06 9.50
C LEU A 123 6.71 -0.69 8.91
N ASN A 124 7.22 -0.69 7.68
CA ASN A 124 7.65 0.51 6.95
C ASN A 124 6.56 1.00 5.99
N LEU A 125 5.94 0.06 5.28
CA LEU A 125 4.98 0.36 4.21
C LEU A 125 3.85 -0.67 4.18
N ILE A 126 2.65 -0.22 3.84
CA ILE A 126 1.58 -1.10 3.34
C ILE A 126 1.31 -0.72 1.89
N ARG A 127 1.49 -1.67 0.98
CA ARG A 127 1.18 -1.50 -0.45
C ARG A 127 -0.12 -2.23 -0.77
N VAL A 128 -0.96 -1.58 -1.57
CA VAL A 128 -2.16 -2.16 -2.17
C VAL A 128 -1.98 -2.08 -3.67
N SER A 129 -1.86 -3.20 -4.36
CA SER A 129 -1.46 -3.24 -5.78
C SER A 129 -2.11 -4.40 -6.53
N ASN A 130 -2.50 -4.16 -7.79
CA ASN A 130 -2.92 -5.20 -8.73
C ASN A 130 -1.73 -5.86 -9.45
N SER A 131 -0.52 -5.31 -9.32
CA SER A 131 0.71 -5.88 -9.87
C SER A 131 1.52 -6.61 -8.80
N GLU A 132 2.00 -7.82 -9.14
CA GLU A 132 2.95 -8.61 -8.35
C GLU A 132 4.41 -8.24 -8.63
#